data_AF-F7CGI1-F1
#
_entry.id   AF-F7CGI1-F1
#
_cell.length_a   1.000
_cell.length_b   1.000
_cell.length_c   1.000
_cell.angle_alpha   90.00
_cell.angle_beta   90.00
_cell.angle_gamma   90.00
#
_symmetry.space_group_name_H-M   'P 1'
#
loop_
_entity.id
_entity.type
_entity.pdbx_description
1 polymer ?
#
loop_
_entity_poly.entity_id
_entity_poly.type
_entity_poly.pdbx_seq_one_letter_code
_entity_poly.pdbx_strand_id
1 'polypeptide(L)'
;MAAPCVSYGGTVSYWFLLWGRGTLVRKQSLWKTAAAELQPNVRSQILRLRHTAVRTTKKNVPASKRETYTEDFIKKQIEEFNIGKRHLANMMGEDPETFTQEDIDRAIAYLFPSGLFEKRARPIMKHPEQIFPKQRAIQWGEDGRPFHYLFYTGKQSYYSLMHDVYGMLLNLEKHQSQLQAKDMLPEKTETRNLIGSRWLIKEELEEMLVENLSDQDYVKLIQLLEKLLTSRCGAAEEEFVQRFRRKIAVASKTQLIEPVQYDEQGMAFSKSEGKRKTAKAEAIVYEHGSGRIKVNGIDYQHYFPVTQDREQLMFPFHFVDRLGKHDVTCTVSGGGRSAQAGAIRLAMAKALCSFVTEDEVEWMRQAGLLTTDPRVRERKKPGQEGSRRKFTWKKR
;
A
#
# COMPACT_ATOMS: atom_id res chain seq x y z
N MET A 1 28.42 38.13 -16.74
CA MET A 1 28.63 37.49 -18.06
C MET A 1 29.19 36.10 -17.77
N ALA A 2 28.55 34.96 -18.01
CA ALA A 2 27.46 34.58 -18.90
C ALA A 2 26.52 33.58 -18.19
N ALA A 3 25.32 33.42 -18.76
CA ALA A 3 24.18 32.66 -18.25
C ALA A 3 24.37 31.13 -18.26
N PRO A 4 23.58 30.37 -17.47
CA PRO A 4 23.40 28.94 -17.68
C PRO A 4 22.23 28.69 -18.64
N CYS A 5 22.54 28.04 -19.77
CA CYS A 5 21.58 27.52 -20.73
C CYS A 5 20.74 26.38 -20.13
N VAL A 6 19.43 26.50 -20.35
CA VAL A 6 18.40 25.49 -20.14
C VAL A 6 18.51 24.42 -21.22
N SER A 7 18.58 23.14 -20.85
CA SER A 7 18.41 22.01 -21.78
C SER A 7 17.26 21.12 -21.34
N TYR A 8 16.20 21.13 -22.14
CA TYR A 8 15.09 20.20 -22.15
C TYR A 8 15.50 18.82 -22.70
N GLY A 9 14.80 17.77 -22.24
CA GLY A 9 14.45 16.61 -23.08
C GLY A 9 15.27 15.35 -22.89
N GLY A 10 14.62 14.28 -22.38
CA GLY A 10 15.19 12.94 -22.34
C GLY A 10 14.26 11.89 -21.74
N THR A 11 13.00 11.85 -22.18
CA THR A 11 12.04 10.81 -21.80
C THR A 11 12.39 9.49 -22.49
N VAL A 12 12.78 8.50 -21.69
CA VAL A 12 13.04 7.12 -22.12
C VAL A 12 11.71 6.41 -22.29
N SER A 13 11.23 6.31 -23.53
CA SER A 13 10.07 5.49 -23.89
C SER A 13 10.48 4.01 -24.02
N TYR A 14 10.04 3.18 -23.09
CA TYR A 14 10.07 1.72 -23.24
C TYR A 14 9.07 1.32 -24.32
N TRP A 15 9.57 0.79 -25.43
CA TRP A 15 8.77 0.13 -26.46
C TRP A 15 8.38 -1.27 -25.95
N PHE A 16 7.17 -1.38 -25.39
CA PHE A 16 6.51 -2.67 -25.21
C PHE A 16 5.72 -3.00 -26.49
N LEU A 17 6.17 -4.04 -27.18
CA LEU A 17 5.47 -4.67 -28.30
C LEU A 17 4.20 -5.35 -27.78
N LEU A 18 3.07 -4.65 -27.85
CA LEU A 18 1.73 -5.24 -27.80
C LEU A 18 1.38 -5.74 -29.19
N TRP A 19 1.29 -7.06 -29.36
CA TRP A 19 0.65 -7.70 -30.50
C TRP A 19 -0.85 -7.40 -30.50
N GLY A 20 -1.23 -6.28 -31.09
CA GLY A 20 -2.60 -6.00 -31.52
C GLY A 20 -2.77 -6.38 -32.97
N ARG A 21 -3.56 -7.42 -33.28
CA ARG A 21 -4.06 -7.66 -34.64
C ARG A 21 -5.05 -6.55 -35.00
N GLY A 22 -4.54 -5.44 -35.52
CA GLY A 22 -5.33 -4.42 -36.19
C GLY A 22 -5.67 -4.88 -37.61
N THR A 23 -6.93 -5.16 -37.88
CA THR A 23 -7.44 -5.43 -39.23
C THR A 23 -7.41 -4.13 -40.03
N LEU A 24 -6.36 -3.94 -40.83
CA LEU A 24 -6.23 -2.87 -41.81
C LEU A 24 -7.28 -3.06 -42.92
N VAL A 25 -8.35 -2.25 -42.89
CA VAL A 25 -9.26 -2.08 -44.02
C VAL A 25 -8.53 -1.26 -45.08
N ARG A 26 -8.01 -1.94 -46.10
CA ARG A 26 -7.32 -1.33 -47.24
C ARG A 26 -8.36 -0.70 -48.18
N LYS A 27 -8.58 0.61 -48.08
CA LYS A 27 -9.23 1.39 -49.14
C LYS A 27 -8.34 1.33 -50.38
N GLN A 28 -8.74 0.59 -51.41
CA GLN A 28 -8.10 0.64 -52.72
C GLN A 28 -8.63 1.85 -53.49
N SER A 29 -7.80 2.88 -53.59
CA SER A 29 -7.94 3.96 -54.56
C SER A 29 -7.66 3.42 -55.97
N LEU A 30 -8.60 3.66 -56.88
CA LEU A 30 -8.45 3.44 -58.32
C LEU A 30 -7.29 4.28 -58.87
N TRP A 31 -6.27 3.63 -59.42
CA TRP A 31 -5.33 4.24 -60.36
C TRP A 31 -5.64 3.71 -61.75
N LYS A 32 -6.05 4.60 -62.66
CA LYS A 32 -6.09 4.36 -64.10
C LYS A 32 -4.70 4.70 -64.66
N THR A 33 -4.00 3.71 -65.19
CA THR A 33 -2.89 3.93 -66.12
C THR A 33 -3.22 3.21 -67.41
N ALA A 34 -3.47 3.99 -68.46
CA ALA A 34 -3.52 3.51 -69.83
C ALA A 34 -2.09 3.28 -70.31
N ALA A 35 -1.82 2.11 -70.87
CA ALA A 35 -0.66 1.87 -71.71
C ALA A 35 -1.18 1.24 -73.00
N ALA A 36 -0.95 1.96 -74.10
CA ALA A 36 -1.21 1.51 -75.46
C ALA A 36 0.05 0.83 -75.99
N GLU A 37 -0.10 -0.33 -76.63
CA GLU A 37 0.82 -0.83 -77.64
C GLU A 37 0.05 -1.79 -78.58
N LEU A 38 0.12 -1.50 -79.88
CA LEU A 38 -0.45 -2.25 -80.99
C LEU A 38 0.53 -3.34 -81.44
N GLN A 39 0.05 -4.55 -81.70
CA GLN A 39 0.37 -5.36 -82.89
C GLN A 39 -0.70 -6.47 -83.09
N PRO A 40 -1.16 -6.74 -84.33
CA PRO A 40 -2.16 -7.77 -84.58
C PRO A 40 -1.48 -9.11 -84.90
N ASN A 41 -1.75 -10.13 -84.11
CA ASN A 41 -1.53 -11.50 -84.53
C ASN A 41 -2.72 -12.35 -84.05
N VAL A 42 -3.47 -12.88 -85.02
CA VAL A 42 -4.67 -13.68 -84.80
C VAL A 42 -4.27 -15.04 -84.24
N ARG A 43 -4.27 -15.16 -82.92
CA ARG A 43 -4.50 -16.42 -82.20
C ARG A 43 -5.55 -16.14 -81.15
N SER A 44 -6.65 -16.87 -81.21
CA SER A 44 -7.77 -16.79 -80.27
C SER A 44 -7.30 -17.03 -78.83
N GLN A 45 -6.95 -15.97 -78.11
CA GLN A 45 -6.82 -16.01 -76.66
C GLN A 45 -8.22 -16.07 -76.07
N ILE A 46 -8.61 -17.23 -75.59
CA ILE A 46 -9.80 -17.37 -74.75
C ILE A 46 -9.51 -16.61 -73.45
N LEU A 47 -10.02 -15.37 -73.36
CA LEU A 47 -10.05 -14.60 -72.11
C LEU A 47 -10.95 -15.35 -71.12
N ARG A 48 -10.37 -16.20 -70.26
CA ARG A 48 -11.08 -16.69 -69.07
C ARG A 48 -11.29 -15.52 -68.12
N LEU A 49 -12.50 -14.98 -68.11
CA LEU A 49 -13.01 -14.13 -67.04
C LEU A 49 -12.84 -14.87 -65.70
N ARG A 50 -11.79 -14.52 -64.94
CA ARG A 50 -11.69 -14.90 -63.53
C ARG A 50 -12.61 -13.99 -62.74
N HIS A 51 -13.85 -14.41 -62.55
CA HIS A 51 -14.75 -13.77 -61.60
C HIS A 51 -14.13 -13.85 -60.20
N THR A 52 -13.89 -12.71 -59.54
CA THR A 52 -13.53 -12.69 -58.13
C THR A 52 -14.74 -13.17 -57.33
N ALA A 53 -14.68 -14.38 -56.77
CA ALA A 53 -15.72 -14.92 -55.92
C ALA A 53 -15.69 -14.20 -54.56
N VAL A 54 -16.42 -13.08 -54.44
CA VAL A 54 -16.69 -12.46 -53.14
C VAL A 54 -17.78 -13.28 -52.46
N ARG A 55 -17.39 -14.12 -51.51
CA ARG A 55 -18.31 -14.93 -50.70
C ARG A 55 -18.56 -14.21 -49.38
N THR A 56 -19.82 -14.00 -49.02
CA THR A 56 -20.17 -13.42 -47.71
C THR A 56 -19.67 -14.35 -46.61
N THR A 57 -18.74 -13.87 -45.78
CA THR A 57 -18.28 -14.58 -44.59
C THR A 57 -19.31 -14.44 -43.48
N LYS A 58 -19.55 -15.50 -42.69
CA LYS A 58 -20.40 -15.43 -41.50
C LYS A 58 -19.86 -14.33 -40.56
N LYS A 59 -20.75 -13.51 -40.00
CA LYS A 59 -20.38 -12.50 -39.01
C LYS A 59 -19.87 -13.19 -37.74
N ASN A 60 -18.81 -12.66 -37.14
CA ASN A 60 -18.30 -13.17 -35.88
C ASN A 60 -19.26 -12.79 -34.75
N VAL A 61 -19.53 -13.74 -33.85
CA VAL A 61 -20.25 -13.50 -32.60
C VAL A 61 -19.23 -13.05 -31.55
N PRO A 62 -19.50 -11.99 -30.76
CA PRO A 62 -18.59 -11.55 -29.72
C PRO A 62 -18.45 -12.63 -28.64
N ALA A 63 -17.24 -13.15 -28.47
CA ALA A 63 -16.93 -14.19 -27.50
C ALA A 63 -16.67 -13.62 -26.09
N SER A 64 -15.99 -12.48 -25.99
CA SER A 64 -15.67 -11.84 -24.71
C SER A 64 -16.82 -10.94 -24.26
N LYS A 65 -17.44 -11.28 -23.12
CA LYS A 65 -18.40 -10.44 -22.42
C LYS A 65 -17.88 -10.15 -21.02
N ARG A 66 -18.23 -8.98 -20.48
CA ARG A 66 -18.00 -8.70 -19.06
C ARG A 66 -18.95 -9.58 -18.26
N GLU A 67 -18.46 -10.17 -17.19
CA GLU A 67 -19.28 -10.93 -16.26
C GLU A 67 -20.17 -9.95 -15.49
N THR A 68 -21.49 -10.11 -15.64
CA THR A 68 -22.51 -9.32 -14.95
C THR A 68 -23.24 -10.22 -13.97
N TYR A 69 -23.39 -9.78 -12.73
CA TYR A 69 -23.99 -10.58 -11.68
C TYR A 69 -25.35 -9.99 -11.32
N THR A 70 -26.42 -10.72 -11.65
CA THR A 70 -27.78 -10.32 -11.29
C THR A 70 -28.00 -10.48 -9.79
N GLU A 71 -28.94 -9.73 -9.23
CA GLU A 71 -29.34 -9.84 -7.83
C GLU A 71 -29.75 -11.27 -7.45
N ASP A 72 -30.50 -11.95 -8.33
CA ASP A 72 -30.87 -13.36 -8.18
C ASP A 72 -29.66 -14.29 -8.11
N PHE A 73 -28.60 -13.99 -8.87
CA PHE A 73 -27.36 -14.77 -8.83
C PHE A 73 -26.67 -14.60 -7.48
N ILE A 74 -26.54 -13.37 -6.99
CA ILE A 74 -25.94 -13.09 -5.68
C ILE A 74 -26.76 -13.77 -4.57
N LYS A 75 -28.08 -13.72 -4.63
CA LYS A 75 -28.96 -14.40 -3.67
C LYS A 75 -28.72 -15.91 -3.61
N LYS A 76 -28.62 -16.58 -4.77
CA LYS A 76 -28.29 -18.01 -4.84
C LYS A 76 -26.91 -18.30 -4.25
N GLN A 77 -25.92 -17.47 -4.54
CA GLN A 77 -24.57 -17.63 -3.97
C GLN A 77 -24.56 -17.48 -2.44
N ILE A 78 -25.43 -16.62 -1.87
CA ILE A 78 -25.58 -16.49 -0.41
C ILE A 78 -26.16 -17.78 0.19
N GLU A 79 -27.18 -18.36 -0.45
CA GLU A 79 -27.77 -19.63 -0.03
C GLU A 79 -26.73 -20.77 -0.08
N GLU A 80 -25.99 -20.89 -1.18
CA GLU A 80 -24.90 -21.87 -1.34
C GLU A 80 -23.80 -21.68 -0.29
N PHE A 81 -23.40 -20.44 -0.01
CA PHE A 81 -22.41 -20.14 1.03
C PHE A 81 -22.90 -20.58 2.42
N ASN A 82 -24.15 -20.30 2.77
CA ASN A 82 -24.72 -20.68 4.08
C ASN A 82 -24.82 -22.20 4.25
N ILE A 83 -25.19 -22.92 3.20
CA ILE A 83 -25.22 -24.39 3.19
C ILE A 83 -23.79 -24.95 3.30
N GLY A 84 -22.87 -24.42 2.49
CA GLY A 84 -21.46 -24.78 2.53
C GLY A 84 -20.84 -24.53 3.90
N LYS A 85 -21.19 -23.42 4.57
CA LYS A 85 -20.71 -23.08 5.92
C LYS A 85 -21.10 -24.17 6.93
N ARG A 86 -22.35 -24.63 6.90
CA ARG A 86 -22.84 -25.71 7.78
C ARG A 86 -22.15 -27.04 7.49
N HIS A 87 -21.91 -27.36 6.21
CA HIS A 87 -21.17 -28.55 5.84
C HIS A 87 -19.72 -28.50 6.32
N LEU A 88 -19.06 -27.35 6.19
CA LEU A 88 -17.70 -27.16 6.64
C LEU A 88 -17.59 -27.32 8.17
N ALA A 89 -18.51 -26.71 8.93
CA ALA A 89 -18.59 -26.89 10.37
C ALA A 89 -18.76 -28.37 10.76
N ASN A 90 -19.66 -29.09 10.09
CA ASN A 90 -19.87 -30.52 10.31
C ASN A 90 -18.62 -31.37 10.00
N MET A 91 -17.86 -31.04 8.94
CA MET A 91 -16.60 -31.73 8.62
C MET A 91 -15.52 -31.50 9.68
N MET A 92 -15.47 -30.30 10.25
CA MET A 92 -14.51 -29.92 11.29
C MET A 92 -14.96 -30.33 12.71
N GLY A 93 -16.21 -30.78 12.88
CA GLY A 93 -16.79 -31.13 14.18
C GLY A 93 -17.10 -29.92 15.06
N GLU A 94 -17.31 -28.74 14.47
CA GLU A 94 -17.61 -27.48 15.16
C GLU A 94 -19.11 -27.14 15.09
N ASP A 95 -19.58 -26.29 16.00
CA ASP A 95 -20.98 -25.82 16.01
C ASP A 95 -21.25 -24.82 14.85
N PRO A 96 -22.22 -25.09 13.95
CA PRO A 96 -22.46 -24.25 12.78
C PRO A 96 -22.86 -22.79 13.06
N GLU A 97 -23.51 -22.54 14.20
CA GLU A 97 -24.02 -21.21 14.55
C GLU A 97 -22.91 -20.30 15.09
N THR A 98 -22.01 -20.87 15.90
CA THR A 98 -20.83 -20.16 16.44
C THR A 98 -19.69 -20.03 15.43
N PHE A 99 -19.76 -20.73 14.29
CA PHE A 99 -18.70 -20.80 13.30
C PHE A 99 -18.41 -19.43 12.65
N THR A 100 -17.23 -18.86 12.89
CA THR A 100 -16.84 -17.53 12.39
C THR A 100 -16.10 -17.60 11.04
N GLN A 101 -15.86 -16.46 10.39
CA GLN A 101 -15.07 -16.42 9.16
C GLN A 101 -13.61 -16.84 9.38
N GLU A 102 -13.06 -16.62 10.57
CA GLU A 102 -11.70 -17.02 10.92
C GLU A 102 -11.57 -18.55 10.98
N ASP A 103 -12.61 -19.21 11.48
CA ASP A 103 -12.69 -20.67 11.51
C ASP A 103 -12.80 -21.25 10.10
N ILE A 104 -13.58 -20.62 9.22
CA ILE A 104 -13.68 -20.97 7.80
C ILE A 104 -12.29 -20.88 7.14
N ASP A 105 -11.60 -19.75 7.32
CA ASP A 105 -10.28 -19.53 6.71
C ASP A 105 -9.24 -20.56 7.22
N ARG A 106 -9.28 -20.89 8.51
CA ARG A 106 -8.43 -21.93 9.12
C ARG A 106 -8.76 -23.33 8.59
N ALA A 107 -10.03 -23.68 8.51
CA ALA A 107 -10.49 -24.97 8.00
C ALA A 107 -10.10 -25.17 6.53
N ILE A 108 -10.25 -24.15 5.70
CA ILE A 108 -9.86 -24.20 4.28
C ILE A 108 -8.37 -24.31 4.11
N ALA A 109 -7.58 -23.59 4.92
CA ALA A 109 -6.13 -23.72 4.90
C ALA A 109 -5.66 -25.13 5.26
N TYR A 110 -6.40 -25.86 6.10
CA TYR A 110 -6.15 -27.25 6.46
C TYR A 110 -6.59 -28.24 5.38
N LEU A 111 -7.83 -28.12 4.88
CA LEU A 111 -8.39 -29.04 3.89
C LEU A 111 -7.76 -28.87 2.50
N PHE A 112 -7.43 -27.63 2.12
CA PHE A 112 -6.86 -27.27 0.82
C PHE A 112 -5.55 -26.49 0.99
N PRO A 113 -4.48 -27.15 1.46
CA PRO A 113 -3.22 -26.48 1.77
C PRO A 113 -2.55 -25.98 0.48
N SER A 114 -2.51 -24.65 0.31
CA SER A 114 -1.87 -24.00 -0.84
C SER A 114 -0.62 -23.23 -0.41
N GLY A 115 0.52 -23.64 -0.97
CA GLY A 115 1.84 -23.01 -0.74
C GLY A 115 2.09 -21.75 -1.60
N LEU A 116 1.08 -21.24 -2.30
CA LEU A 116 1.23 -20.06 -3.17
C LEU A 116 1.57 -18.81 -2.36
N PHE A 117 2.55 -18.02 -2.83
CA PHE A 117 2.95 -16.77 -2.18
C PHE A 117 1.84 -15.70 -2.27
N GLU A 118 1.16 -15.63 -3.40
CA GLU A 118 0.06 -14.70 -3.62
C GLU A 118 -1.18 -15.18 -2.86
N LYS A 119 -1.58 -14.42 -1.82
CA LYS A 119 -2.69 -14.82 -0.95
C LYS A 119 -4.03 -14.84 -1.67
N ARG A 120 -4.22 -13.98 -2.68
CA ARG A 120 -5.45 -13.89 -3.48
C ARG A 120 -5.66 -15.08 -4.43
N ALA A 121 -4.60 -15.83 -4.74
CA ALA A 121 -4.67 -17.01 -5.60
C ALA A 121 -4.88 -18.32 -4.82
N ARG A 122 -4.93 -18.24 -3.48
CA ARG A 122 -5.22 -19.40 -2.63
C ARG A 122 -6.72 -19.73 -2.67
N PRO A 123 -7.13 -20.95 -2.30
CA PRO A 123 -8.53 -21.26 -2.07
C PRO A 123 -9.12 -20.33 -1.00
N ILE A 124 -10.29 -19.75 -1.27
CA ILE A 124 -11.01 -18.85 -0.35
C ILE A 124 -12.50 -19.15 -0.45
N MET A 125 -13.17 -19.16 0.70
CA MET A 125 -14.63 -19.21 0.80
C MET A 125 -15.04 -18.05 1.70
N LYS A 126 -15.67 -17.05 1.12
CA LYS A 126 -16.11 -15.83 1.81
C LYS A 126 -17.54 -15.51 1.43
N HIS A 127 -18.15 -14.61 2.19
CA HIS A 127 -19.46 -14.09 1.84
C HIS A 127 -19.45 -13.45 0.44
N PRO A 128 -20.46 -13.70 -0.42
CA PRO A 128 -20.50 -13.20 -1.80
C PRO A 128 -20.28 -11.70 -1.95
N GLU A 129 -20.74 -10.88 -1.00
CA GLU A 129 -20.53 -9.43 -1.00
C GLU A 129 -19.06 -8.99 -0.89
N GLN A 130 -18.19 -9.86 -0.37
CA GLN A 130 -16.75 -9.59 -0.28
C GLN A 130 -15.98 -10.13 -1.50
N ILE A 131 -16.58 -11.04 -2.26
CA ILE A 131 -15.96 -11.67 -3.44
C ILE A 131 -16.33 -10.89 -4.70
N PHE A 132 -17.62 -10.64 -4.90
CA PHE A 132 -18.12 -9.98 -6.09
C PHE A 132 -18.05 -8.46 -5.92
N PRO A 133 -17.62 -7.71 -6.95
CA PRO A 133 -17.59 -6.26 -6.89
C PRO A 133 -19.02 -5.72 -6.81
N LYS A 134 -19.21 -4.64 -6.04
CA LYS A 134 -20.50 -3.93 -5.99
C LYS A 134 -20.86 -3.41 -7.38
N GLN A 135 -22.06 -3.73 -7.84
CA GLN A 135 -22.60 -3.27 -9.12
C GLN A 135 -23.70 -2.24 -8.87
N ARG A 136 -23.86 -1.31 -9.82
CA ARG A 136 -24.99 -0.39 -9.78
C ARG A 136 -26.28 -1.15 -10.07
N ALA A 137 -27.32 -0.82 -9.33
CA ALA A 137 -28.67 -1.25 -9.66
C ALA A 137 -29.11 -0.66 -11.01
N ILE A 138 -30.17 -1.24 -11.58
CA ILE A 138 -30.86 -0.69 -12.74
C ILE A 138 -31.31 0.74 -12.40
N GLN A 139 -31.06 1.68 -13.30
CA GLN A 139 -31.21 3.12 -13.04
C GLN A 139 -32.54 3.70 -13.53
N TRP A 140 -33.38 2.90 -14.17
CA TRP A 140 -34.68 3.29 -14.72
C TRP A 140 -35.72 2.19 -14.51
N GLY A 141 -37.00 2.58 -14.48
CA GLY A 141 -38.12 1.65 -14.40
C GLY A 141 -38.47 1.02 -15.75
N GLU A 142 -39.54 0.20 -15.75
CA GLU A 142 -40.12 -0.36 -16.98
C GLU A 142 -40.63 0.72 -17.94
N ASP A 143 -41.00 1.88 -17.39
CA ASP A 143 -41.39 3.09 -18.13
C ASP A 143 -40.22 3.76 -18.86
N GLY A 144 -38.98 3.35 -18.58
CA GLY A 144 -37.76 3.93 -19.12
C GLY A 144 -37.37 5.27 -18.49
N ARG A 145 -38.06 5.72 -17.44
CA ARG A 145 -37.73 6.97 -16.74
C ARG A 145 -36.61 6.72 -15.72
N PRO A 146 -35.51 7.51 -15.76
CA PRO A 146 -34.47 7.41 -14.75
C PRO A 146 -34.95 7.79 -13.35
N PHE A 147 -34.49 7.07 -12.32
CA PHE A 147 -34.85 7.34 -10.93
C PHE A 147 -34.21 8.63 -10.39
N HIS A 148 -33.00 8.95 -10.82
CA HIS A 148 -32.26 10.11 -10.34
C HIS A 148 -32.28 11.26 -11.36
N TYR A 149 -32.49 12.48 -10.89
CA TYR A 149 -32.60 13.66 -11.78
C TYR A 149 -31.28 14.01 -12.48
N LEU A 150 -30.12 13.77 -11.85
CA LEU A 150 -28.78 13.93 -12.45
C LEU A 150 -28.33 12.72 -13.29
N PHE A 151 -29.20 11.78 -13.64
CA PHE A 151 -28.84 10.59 -14.41
C PHE A 151 -28.08 10.92 -15.70
N TYR A 152 -28.54 11.91 -16.47
CA TYR A 152 -27.96 12.28 -17.76
C TYR A 152 -26.57 12.94 -17.68
N THR A 153 -26.06 13.20 -16.48
CA THR A 153 -24.66 13.63 -16.28
C THR A 153 -23.66 12.47 -16.47
N GLY A 154 -24.13 11.22 -16.39
CA GLY A 154 -23.31 10.00 -16.41
C GLY A 154 -22.62 9.67 -15.08
N LYS A 155 -22.51 10.64 -14.15
CA LYS A 155 -21.91 10.51 -12.81
C LYS A 155 -22.86 11.03 -11.75
N GLN A 156 -24.04 10.39 -11.66
CA GLN A 156 -25.13 10.90 -10.86
C GLN A 156 -24.80 10.93 -9.37
N SER A 157 -24.10 9.92 -8.84
CA SER A 157 -23.76 9.85 -7.42
C SER A 157 -22.76 10.92 -7.03
N TYR A 158 -21.73 11.13 -7.86
CA TYR A 158 -20.73 12.18 -7.64
C TYR A 158 -21.36 13.59 -7.68
N TYR A 159 -22.13 13.91 -8.71
CA TYR A 159 -22.71 15.25 -8.81
C TYR A 159 -23.83 15.49 -7.80
N SER A 160 -24.55 14.45 -7.37
CA SER A 160 -25.51 14.54 -6.27
C SER A 160 -24.80 14.96 -4.98
N LEU A 161 -23.69 14.29 -4.66
CA LEU A 161 -22.87 14.64 -3.51
C LEU A 161 -22.30 16.06 -3.61
N MET A 162 -21.78 16.46 -4.78
CA MET A 162 -21.31 17.83 -5.01
C MET A 162 -22.42 18.86 -4.84
N HIS A 163 -23.63 18.54 -5.30
CA HIS A 163 -24.81 19.40 -5.15
C HIS A 163 -25.20 19.55 -3.67
N ASP A 164 -25.22 18.46 -2.91
CA ASP A 164 -25.54 18.47 -1.48
C ASP A 164 -24.50 19.29 -0.69
N VAL A 165 -23.21 19.08 -0.95
CA VAL A 165 -22.12 19.86 -0.31
C VAL A 165 -22.26 21.35 -0.61
N TYR A 166 -22.51 21.69 -1.87
CA TYR A 166 -22.67 23.08 -2.27
C TYR A 166 -23.94 23.70 -1.67
N GLY A 167 -25.03 22.94 -1.56
CA GLY A 167 -26.25 23.35 -0.89
C GLY A 167 -26.02 23.67 0.59
N MET A 168 -25.25 22.83 1.30
CA MET A 168 -24.85 23.11 2.69
C MET A 168 -24.03 24.41 2.79
N LEU A 169 -23.04 24.61 1.92
CA LEU A 169 -22.25 25.85 1.89
C LEU A 169 -23.13 27.10 1.72
N LEU A 170 -24.08 27.08 0.78
CA LEU A 170 -25.00 28.19 0.57
C LEU A 170 -25.89 28.46 1.79
N ASN A 171 -26.34 27.41 2.47
CA ASN A 171 -27.15 27.55 3.69
C ASN A 171 -26.34 28.20 4.81
N LEU A 172 -25.07 27.83 4.97
CA LEU A 172 -24.16 28.46 5.92
C LEU A 172 -23.89 29.94 5.58
N GLU A 173 -23.67 30.25 4.30
CA GLU A 173 -23.47 31.64 3.83
C GLU A 173 -24.70 32.51 4.10
N LYS A 174 -25.91 31.97 3.85
CA LYS A 174 -27.19 32.66 4.17
C LYS A 174 -27.37 32.87 5.67
N HIS A 175 -27.10 31.85 6.49
CA HIS A 175 -27.24 31.94 7.94
C HIS A 175 -26.25 32.96 8.53
N GLN A 176 -25.01 32.97 8.06
CA GLN A 176 -24.00 33.96 8.45
C GLN A 176 -24.44 35.39 8.09
N SER A 177 -24.97 35.59 6.88
CA SER A 177 -25.49 36.89 6.44
C SER A 177 -26.65 37.38 7.32
N GLN A 178 -27.54 36.47 7.75
CA GLN A 178 -28.63 36.79 8.68
C GLN A 178 -28.13 37.13 10.09
N LEU A 179 -27.10 36.45 10.59
CA LEU A 179 -26.49 36.75 11.89
C LEU A 179 -25.78 38.11 11.88
N GLN A 180 -25.08 38.43 10.79
CA GLN A 180 -24.45 39.74 10.59
C GLN A 180 -25.50 40.86 10.54
N ALA A 181 -26.62 40.65 9.86
CA ALA A 181 -27.72 41.62 9.84
C ALA A 181 -28.39 41.83 11.21
N LYS A 182 -28.17 40.92 12.18
CA LYS A 182 -28.73 40.97 13.53
C LYS A 182 -27.70 41.41 14.59
N ASP A 183 -26.50 41.86 14.18
CA ASP A 183 -25.41 42.32 15.06
C ASP A 183 -25.03 41.34 16.20
N MET A 184 -25.21 40.03 16.00
CA MET A 184 -24.78 39.03 16.97
C MET A 184 -23.30 38.66 16.75
N LEU A 185 -22.49 38.89 17.79
CA LEU A 185 -21.08 38.51 17.79
C LEU A 185 -20.91 36.99 17.75
N PRO A 186 -19.87 36.51 17.07
CA PRO A 186 -19.66 35.08 16.92
C PRO A 186 -19.20 34.42 18.22
N GLU A 187 -19.94 33.42 18.70
CA GLU A 187 -19.46 32.52 19.75
C GLU A 187 -18.17 31.81 19.29
N LYS A 188 -17.25 31.63 20.24
CA LYS A 188 -15.88 31.15 20.00
C LYS A 188 -15.92 29.70 19.49
N THR A 189 -15.41 29.50 18.28
CA THR A 189 -15.17 28.18 17.69
C THR A 189 -14.21 27.36 18.55
N GLU A 190 -14.68 26.21 19.03
CA GLU A 190 -13.83 25.20 19.63
C GLU A 190 -12.77 24.74 18.61
N THR A 191 -11.50 24.72 19.03
CA THR A 191 -10.38 24.29 18.19
C THR A 191 -10.51 22.80 17.90
N ARG A 192 -10.88 22.45 16.66
CA ARG A 192 -11.09 21.05 16.22
C ARG A 192 -9.78 20.28 16.17
N ASN A 193 -9.73 19.14 16.85
CA ASN A 193 -8.59 18.22 16.80
C ASN A 193 -8.63 17.39 15.51
N LEU A 194 -7.90 17.83 14.47
CA LEU A 194 -7.77 17.11 13.19
C LEU A 194 -6.68 16.02 13.21
N ILE A 195 -5.87 15.99 14.26
CA ILE A 195 -4.71 15.09 14.41
C ILE A 195 -5.21 13.64 14.44
N GLY A 196 -4.69 12.81 13.53
CA GLY A 196 -5.05 11.39 13.44
C GLY A 196 -6.23 11.07 12.52
N SER A 197 -6.64 11.99 11.64
CA SER A 197 -7.62 11.72 10.58
C SER A 197 -7.09 12.09 9.19
N ARG A 198 -7.48 11.30 8.18
CA ARG A 198 -7.26 11.60 6.76
C ARG A 198 -8.57 11.64 6.00
N TRP A 199 -8.57 12.31 4.86
CA TRP A 199 -9.62 12.18 3.85
C TRP A 199 -9.64 10.76 3.25
N LEU A 200 -10.80 10.35 2.72
CA LEU A 200 -10.90 9.14 1.90
C LEU A 200 -9.96 9.25 0.70
N ILE A 201 -9.30 8.16 0.35
CA ILE A 201 -8.53 8.07 -0.89
C ILE A 201 -9.50 7.96 -2.07
N LYS A 202 -9.07 8.33 -3.27
CA LYS A 202 -9.85 8.19 -4.50
C LYS A 202 -10.50 6.80 -4.64
N GLU A 203 -9.73 5.72 -4.44
CA GLU A 203 -10.24 4.34 -4.54
C GLU A 203 -11.39 4.08 -3.55
N GLU A 204 -11.24 4.52 -2.29
CA GLU A 204 -12.29 4.40 -1.26
C GLU A 204 -13.54 5.21 -1.63
N LEU A 205 -13.38 6.36 -2.29
CA LEU A 205 -14.48 7.19 -2.75
C LEU A 205 -15.22 6.56 -3.95
N GLU A 206 -14.49 5.97 -4.89
CA GLU A 206 -15.06 5.24 -6.02
C GLU A 206 -15.87 4.03 -5.54
N GLU A 207 -15.36 3.30 -4.54
CA GLU A 207 -16.08 2.19 -3.90
C GLU A 207 -17.36 2.64 -3.19
N MET A 208 -17.32 3.79 -2.51
CA MET A 208 -18.48 4.34 -1.80
C MET A 208 -19.58 4.79 -2.77
N LEU A 209 -19.21 5.43 -3.88
CA LEU A 209 -20.17 5.94 -4.88
C LEU A 209 -20.54 4.90 -5.94
N VAL A 210 -19.77 3.81 -6.06
CA VAL A 210 -19.84 2.83 -7.15
C VAL A 210 -19.73 3.55 -8.51
N GLU A 211 -18.83 4.54 -8.59
CA GLU A 211 -18.59 5.33 -9.80
C GLU A 211 -17.10 5.52 -10.05
N ASN A 212 -16.71 5.52 -11.33
CA ASN A 212 -15.34 5.84 -11.71
C ASN A 212 -15.13 7.35 -11.68
N LEU A 213 -14.06 7.80 -11.04
CA LEU A 213 -13.73 9.21 -10.84
C LEU A 213 -12.42 9.60 -11.54
N SER A 214 -12.37 10.85 -11.99
CA SER A 214 -11.10 11.47 -12.40
C SER A 214 -10.38 12.03 -11.18
N ASP A 215 -9.06 12.14 -11.24
CA ASP A 215 -8.27 12.77 -10.17
C ASP A 215 -8.68 14.23 -9.97
N GLN A 216 -9.06 14.92 -11.04
CA GLN A 216 -9.58 16.29 -10.97
C GLN A 216 -10.91 16.38 -10.22
N ASP A 217 -11.79 15.40 -10.43
CA ASP A 217 -13.10 15.35 -9.78
C ASP A 217 -12.94 15.13 -8.27
N TYR A 218 -12.01 14.24 -7.90
CA TYR A 218 -11.64 14.00 -6.51
C TYR A 218 -11.08 15.27 -5.85
N VAL A 219 -10.13 15.96 -6.49
CA VAL A 219 -9.54 17.20 -5.96
C VAL A 219 -10.60 18.28 -5.74
N LYS A 220 -11.52 18.47 -6.70
CA LYS A 220 -12.63 19.43 -6.56
C LYS A 220 -13.53 19.13 -5.35
N LEU A 221 -13.82 17.84 -5.12
CA LEU A 221 -14.63 17.46 -3.97
C LEU A 221 -13.92 17.77 -2.65
N ILE A 222 -12.63 17.42 -2.55
CA ILE A 222 -11.84 17.72 -1.35
C ILE A 222 -11.77 19.23 -1.10
N GLN A 223 -11.58 20.04 -2.14
CA GLN A 223 -11.59 21.51 -2.01
C GLN A 223 -12.92 22.04 -1.44
N LEU A 224 -14.06 21.45 -1.84
CA LEU A 224 -15.36 21.85 -1.28
C LEU A 224 -15.52 21.41 0.18
N LEU A 225 -15.06 20.21 0.55
CA LEU A 225 -15.12 19.73 1.92
C LEU A 225 -14.17 20.53 2.84
N GLU A 226 -13.00 20.92 2.35
CA GLU A 226 -12.09 21.84 3.04
C GLU A 226 -12.73 23.22 3.21
N LYS A 227 -13.35 23.76 2.15
CA LYS A 227 -14.12 25.01 2.24
C LYS A 227 -15.24 24.90 3.29
N LEU A 228 -15.96 23.78 3.33
CA LEU A 228 -17.01 23.53 4.33
C LEU A 228 -16.46 23.53 5.76
N LEU A 229 -15.28 22.95 5.99
CA LEU A 229 -14.63 22.97 7.30
C LEU A 229 -14.10 24.35 7.71
N THR A 230 -13.66 25.18 6.76
CA THR A 230 -13.27 26.57 7.05
C THR A 230 -14.46 27.45 7.42
N SER A 231 -15.64 27.12 6.88
CA SER A 231 -16.89 27.76 7.28
C SER A 231 -17.37 27.25 8.63
N ARG A 232 -18.19 28.05 9.34
CA ARG A 232 -18.82 27.61 10.59
C ARG A 232 -19.86 26.54 10.28
N CYS A 233 -19.43 25.28 10.28
CA CYS A 233 -20.32 24.16 10.06
C CYS A 233 -20.99 23.75 11.39
N GLY A 234 -22.28 23.42 11.34
CA GLY A 234 -23.03 22.91 12.48
C GLY A 234 -22.80 21.41 12.68
N ALA A 235 -23.53 20.82 13.65
CA ALA A 235 -23.37 19.41 14.00
C ALA A 235 -23.71 18.46 12.83
N ALA A 236 -24.74 18.77 12.05
CA ALA A 236 -25.16 17.94 10.92
C ALA A 236 -24.11 17.92 9.80
N GLU A 237 -23.48 19.06 9.54
CA GLU A 237 -22.41 19.18 8.56
C GLU A 237 -21.13 18.47 9.02
N GLU A 238 -20.84 18.47 10.32
CA GLU A 238 -19.73 17.70 10.89
C GLU A 238 -19.93 16.20 10.74
N GLU A 239 -21.13 15.69 11.04
CA GLU A 239 -21.49 14.29 10.79
C GLU A 239 -21.37 13.92 9.32
N PHE A 240 -21.77 14.82 8.41
CA PHE A 240 -21.61 14.62 6.98
C PHE A 240 -20.14 14.53 6.57
N VAL A 241 -19.30 15.49 7.01
CA VAL A 241 -17.86 15.50 6.72
C VAL A 241 -17.15 14.27 7.30
N GLN A 242 -17.61 13.78 8.45
CA GLN A 242 -17.03 12.61 9.11
C GLN A 242 -17.20 11.32 8.29
N ARG A 243 -18.24 11.21 7.45
CA ARG A 243 -18.40 10.11 6.47
C ARG A 243 -17.23 10.05 5.49
N PHE A 244 -16.62 11.20 5.21
CA PHE A 244 -15.49 11.37 4.30
C PHE A 244 -14.13 11.31 4.99
N ARG A 245 -14.08 10.98 6.29
CA ARG A 245 -12.84 10.86 7.06
C ARG A 245 -12.58 9.44 7.52
N ARG A 246 -11.31 9.06 7.52
CA ARG A 246 -10.80 7.81 8.11
C ARG A 246 -9.84 8.13 9.24
N LYS A 247 -9.99 7.42 10.36
CA LYS A 247 -9.04 7.48 11.47
C LYS A 247 -7.73 6.81 11.06
N ILE A 248 -6.61 7.47 11.32
CA ILE A 248 -5.27 6.94 11.12
C ILE A 248 -4.75 6.49 12.47
N ALA A 249 -4.34 5.23 12.56
CA ALA A 249 -3.59 4.75 13.71
C ALA A 249 -2.19 5.36 13.66
N VAL A 250 -1.95 6.42 14.43
CA VAL A 250 -0.61 6.98 14.62
C VAL A 250 0.09 6.11 15.66
N ALA A 251 0.93 5.18 15.21
CA ALA A 251 1.80 4.45 16.11
C ALA A 251 2.80 5.43 16.75
N SER A 252 2.84 5.48 18.08
CA SER A 252 3.89 6.21 18.78
C SER A 252 5.25 5.59 18.47
N LYS A 253 6.27 6.42 18.27
CA LYS A 253 7.66 5.97 18.02
C LYS A 253 8.39 5.58 19.32
N THR A 254 7.68 5.50 20.43
CA THR A 254 8.23 5.18 21.73
C THR A 254 8.84 3.78 21.71
N GLN A 255 10.07 3.66 22.19
CA GLN A 255 10.74 2.38 22.30
C GLN A 255 10.02 1.51 23.35
N LEU A 256 9.79 0.24 23.03
CA LEU A 256 9.34 -0.74 24.02
C LEU A 256 10.46 -0.98 25.03
N ILE A 257 10.19 -0.67 26.31
CA ILE A 257 11.13 -0.88 27.42
C ILE A 257 11.05 -2.35 27.85
N GLU A 258 12.19 -3.02 27.93
CA GLU A 258 12.26 -4.41 28.37
C GLU A 258 11.97 -4.49 29.88
N PRO A 259 11.22 -5.51 30.36
CA PRO A 259 10.97 -5.68 31.77
C PRO A 259 12.27 -6.01 32.52
N VAL A 260 12.49 -5.36 33.67
CA VAL A 260 13.60 -5.66 34.56
C VAL A 260 13.36 -7.02 35.23
N GLN A 261 14.37 -7.87 35.17
CA GLN A 261 14.39 -9.21 35.76
C GLN A 261 15.35 -9.25 36.95
N TYR A 262 15.21 -10.26 37.81
CA TYR A 262 16.07 -10.42 38.99
C TYR A 262 16.75 -11.78 38.96
N ASP A 263 18.06 -11.79 39.22
CA ASP A 263 18.84 -13.01 39.35
C ASP A 263 18.59 -13.70 40.71
N GLU A 264 19.09 -14.92 40.88
CA GLU A 264 19.04 -15.67 42.16
C GLU A 264 19.67 -14.89 43.34
N GLN A 265 20.60 -13.98 43.04
CA GLN A 265 21.25 -13.09 44.00
C GLN A 265 20.45 -11.81 44.30
N GLY A 266 19.28 -11.63 43.68
CA GLY A 266 18.44 -10.44 43.80
C GLY A 266 18.92 -9.23 43.01
N MET A 267 19.89 -9.40 42.10
CA MET A 267 20.38 -8.30 41.26
C MET A 267 19.44 -8.05 40.08
N ALA A 268 19.03 -6.79 39.91
CA ALA A 268 18.23 -6.35 38.78
C ALA A 268 19.07 -6.32 37.49
N PHE A 269 18.56 -6.93 36.43
CA PHE A 269 19.15 -6.92 35.10
C PHE A 269 18.09 -6.80 34.01
N SER A 270 18.50 -6.36 32.83
CA SER A 270 17.67 -6.36 31.62
C SER A 270 18.37 -7.14 30.52
N LYS A 271 17.59 -7.90 29.75
CA LYS A 271 18.07 -8.70 28.63
C LYS A 271 17.50 -8.15 27.32
N SER A 272 18.35 -7.95 26.31
CA SER A 272 17.89 -7.58 24.98
C SER A 272 18.75 -8.16 23.85
N GLU A 273 18.20 -8.11 22.64
CA GLU A 273 18.80 -8.68 21.43
C GLU A 273 19.19 -7.61 20.41
N GLY A 274 20.34 -7.84 19.77
CA GLY A 274 20.90 -7.01 18.71
C GLY A 274 21.27 -7.83 17.48
N LYS A 275 21.04 -7.25 16.30
CA LYS A 275 21.39 -7.87 15.01
C LYS A 275 22.07 -6.86 14.10
N ARG A 276 23.20 -7.25 13.51
CA ARG A 276 23.90 -6.44 12.49
C ARG A 276 24.51 -7.35 11.43
N LYS A 277 24.13 -7.13 10.16
CA LYS A 277 24.50 -8.02 9.04
C LYS A 277 24.12 -9.47 9.38
N THR A 278 25.11 -10.35 9.51
CA THR A 278 24.94 -11.76 9.89
C THR A 278 25.28 -12.03 11.36
N ALA A 279 25.71 -11.03 12.13
CA ALA A 279 25.98 -11.16 13.56
C ALA A 279 24.69 -10.97 14.37
N LYS A 280 24.51 -11.84 15.38
CA LYS A 280 23.46 -11.75 16.39
C LYS A 280 24.10 -11.70 17.76
N ALA A 281 23.61 -10.83 18.63
CA ALA A 281 24.10 -10.66 19.99
C ALA A 281 22.94 -10.63 20.98
N GLU A 282 23.14 -11.27 22.12
CA GLU A 282 22.31 -11.13 23.30
C GLU A 282 23.16 -10.43 24.36
N ALA A 283 22.59 -9.40 25.01
CA ALA A 283 23.27 -8.68 26.07
C ALA A 283 22.38 -8.66 27.32
N ILE A 284 23.02 -8.93 28.45
CA ILE A 284 22.48 -8.80 29.80
C ILE A 284 23.19 -7.61 30.43
N VAL A 285 22.43 -6.59 30.84
CA VAL A 285 22.94 -5.39 31.50
C VAL A 285 22.41 -5.37 32.92
N TYR A 286 23.33 -5.32 33.89
CA TYR A 286 23.02 -5.21 35.31
C TYR A 286 22.81 -3.75 35.72
N GLU A 287 21.86 -3.50 36.60
CA GLU A 287 21.52 -2.14 37.06
C GLU A 287 22.71 -1.46 37.76
N HIS A 288 23.42 -2.21 38.62
CA HIS A 288 24.61 -1.75 39.33
C HIS A 288 25.80 -2.63 38.99
N GLY A 289 26.95 -2.00 38.73
CA GLY A 289 28.18 -2.68 38.39
C GLY A 289 29.40 -1.77 38.44
N SER A 290 30.54 -2.31 38.03
CA SER A 290 31.85 -1.66 38.01
C SER A 290 32.36 -1.35 36.60
N GLY A 291 31.51 -1.49 35.57
CA GLY A 291 31.88 -1.26 34.18
C GLY A 291 32.52 -2.48 33.50
N ARG A 292 32.33 -3.68 34.04
CA ARG A 292 32.91 -4.91 33.49
C ARG A 292 32.06 -5.37 32.30
N ILE A 293 32.68 -5.53 31.14
CA ILE A 293 32.01 -6.01 29.93
C ILE A 293 32.64 -7.34 29.51
N LYS A 294 31.88 -8.42 29.61
CA LYS A 294 32.31 -9.75 29.15
C LYS A 294 31.61 -10.12 27.84
N VAL A 295 32.39 -10.52 26.84
CA VAL A 295 31.94 -11.00 25.54
C VAL A 295 32.31 -12.48 25.40
N ASN A 296 31.31 -13.37 25.32
CA ASN A 296 31.52 -14.83 25.26
C ASN A 296 32.43 -15.37 26.39
N GLY A 297 32.30 -14.80 27.60
CA GLY A 297 33.11 -15.18 28.77
C GLY A 297 34.52 -14.57 28.82
N ILE A 298 34.92 -13.80 27.80
CA ILE A 298 36.23 -13.13 27.71
C ILE A 298 36.03 -11.62 27.93
N ASP A 299 37.02 -10.93 28.48
CA ASP A 299 36.94 -9.48 28.65
C ASP A 299 36.91 -8.74 27.29
N TYR A 300 36.13 -7.66 27.19
CA TYR A 300 35.88 -6.96 25.92
C TYR A 300 37.15 -6.41 25.27
N GLN A 301 38.17 -6.04 26.06
CA GLN A 301 39.45 -5.54 25.55
C GLN A 301 40.24 -6.62 24.81
N HIS A 302 40.19 -7.86 25.31
CA HIS A 302 40.84 -9.01 24.69
C HIS A 302 40.04 -9.53 23.49
N TYR A 303 38.71 -9.53 23.59
CA TYR A 303 37.85 -9.96 22.48
C TYR A 303 37.89 -8.99 21.29
N PHE A 304 37.89 -7.68 21.56
CA PHE A 304 38.00 -6.63 20.55
C PHE A 304 39.35 -5.89 20.65
N PRO A 305 40.41 -6.40 19.98
CA PRO A 305 41.73 -5.76 20.02
C PRO A 305 41.76 -4.40 19.31
N VAL A 306 40.82 -4.15 18.38
CA VAL A 306 40.75 -2.90 17.61
C VAL A 306 39.93 -1.84 18.36
N THR A 307 40.49 -0.64 18.50
CA THR A 307 39.87 0.48 19.23
C THR A 307 38.51 0.87 18.70
N GLN A 308 38.33 0.88 17.37
CA GLN A 308 37.06 1.20 16.72
C GLN A 308 35.89 0.34 17.24
N ASP A 309 36.13 -0.94 17.52
CA ASP A 309 35.09 -1.84 18.00
C ASP A 309 34.76 -1.57 19.48
N ARG A 310 35.76 -1.19 20.28
CA ARG A 310 35.58 -0.77 21.68
C ARG A 310 34.80 0.55 21.78
N GLU A 311 35.08 1.50 20.89
CA GLU A 311 34.34 2.78 20.82
C GLU A 311 32.84 2.53 20.54
N GLN A 312 32.50 1.56 19.69
CA GLN A 312 31.11 1.19 19.45
C GLN A 312 30.43 0.63 20.71
N LEU A 313 31.14 -0.11 21.55
CA LEU A 313 30.62 -0.62 22.82
C LEU A 313 30.46 0.49 23.87
N MET A 314 31.36 1.47 23.87
CA MET A 314 31.35 2.60 24.80
C MET A 314 30.22 3.60 24.49
N PHE A 315 29.88 3.77 23.22
CA PHE A 315 28.97 4.82 22.75
C PHE A 315 27.61 4.89 23.48
N PRO A 316 26.86 3.79 23.72
CA PRO A 316 25.59 3.85 24.44
C PRO A 316 25.72 4.38 25.87
N PHE A 317 26.74 3.94 26.61
CA PHE A 317 26.97 4.33 28.00
C PHE A 317 27.53 5.75 28.13
N HIS A 318 28.36 6.15 27.16
CA HIS A 318 28.86 7.51 27.09
C HIS A 318 27.75 8.51 26.76
N PHE A 319 26.82 8.14 25.88
CA PHE A 319 25.72 9.03 25.46
C PHE A 319 24.75 9.40 26.60
N VAL A 320 24.56 8.51 27.58
CA VAL A 320 23.69 8.75 28.76
C VAL A 320 24.49 9.04 30.04
N ASP A 321 25.80 9.31 29.93
CA ASP A 321 26.67 9.61 31.08
C ASP A 321 26.66 8.54 32.21
N ARG A 322 26.68 7.26 31.80
CA ARG A 322 26.68 6.08 32.70
C ARG A 322 27.87 5.15 32.52
N LEU A 323 29.00 5.68 32.09
CA LEU A 323 30.25 4.92 32.03
C LEU A 323 30.65 4.41 33.42
N GLY A 324 30.96 3.11 33.52
CA GLY A 324 31.43 2.48 34.75
C GLY A 324 30.34 2.13 35.78
N LYS A 325 29.06 2.37 35.49
CA LYS A 325 27.95 2.15 36.44
C LYS A 325 27.26 0.78 36.28
N HIS A 326 27.43 0.13 35.13
CA HIS A 326 26.74 -1.10 34.77
C HIS A 326 27.75 -2.21 34.44
N ASP A 327 27.42 -3.44 34.81
CA ASP A 327 28.14 -4.63 34.34
C ASP A 327 27.36 -5.27 33.19
N VAL A 328 28.08 -5.75 32.18
CA VAL A 328 27.49 -6.30 30.96
C VAL A 328 28.05 -7.68 30.70
N THR A 329 27.16 -8.65 30.51
CA THR A 329 27.52 -9.97 30.00
C THR A 329 26.81 -10.17 28.67
N CYS A 330 27.57 -10.38 27.60
CA CYS A 330 27.01 -10.56 26.27
C CYS A 330 27.53 -11.82 25.60
N THR A 331 26.65 -12.43 24.81
CA THR A 331 26.96 -13.56 23.94
C THR A 331 26.74 -13.12 22.50
N VAL A 332 27.73 -13.38 21.64
CA VAL A 332 27.68 -12.97 20.23
C VAL A 332 28.09 -14.13 19.32
N SER A 333 27.32 -14.32 18.25
CA SER A 333 27.55 -15.37 17.26
C SER A 333 27.40 -14.86 15.82
N GLY A 334 28.18 -15.45 14.92
CA GLY A 334 28.18 -15.13 13.49
C GLY A 334 28.82 -13.79 13.13
N GLY A 335 28.82 -13.49 11.82
CA GLY A 335 29.37 -12.25 11.28
C GLY A 335 30.89 -12.14 11.36
N GLY A 336 31.37 -10.91 11.52
CA GLY A 336 32.79 -10.60 11.71
C GLY A 336 32.95 -9.46 12.71
N ARG A 337 34.18 -9.13 13.08
CA ARG A 337 34.54 -8.23 14.18
C ARG A 337 33.66 -6.96 14.32
N SER A 338 33.60 -6.11 13.29
CA SER A 338 32.81 -4.88 13.33
C SER A 338 31.29 -5.08 13.24
N ALA A 339 30.85 -6.21 12.69
CA ALA A 339 29.44 -6.58 12.71
C ALA A 339 29.01 -7.01 14.11
N GLN A 340 29.87 -7.76 14.81
CA GLN A 340 29.65 -8.19 16.19
C GLN A 340 29.61 -7.00 17.14
N ALA A 341 30.59 -6.09 17.07
CA ALA A 341 30.61 -4.88 17.89
C ALA A 341 29.33 -4.04 17.75
N GLY A 342 28.88 -3.82 16.51
CA GLY A 342 27.63 -3.09 16.28
C GLY A 342 26.35 -3.86 16.62
N ALA A 343 26.37 -5.21 16.63
CA ALA A 343 25.26 -6.01 17.15
C ALA A 343 25.16 -5.90 18.68
N ILE A 344 26.29 -6.01 19.38
CA ILE A 344 26.36 -5.84 20.84
C ILE A 344 25.97 -4.43 21.23
N ARG A 345 26.43 -3.40 20.51
CA ARG A 345 26.03 -2.00 20.74
C ARG A 345 24.50 -1.83 20.76
N LEU A 346 23.80 -2.43 19.79
CA LEU A 346 22.33 -2.36 19.74
C LEU A 346 21.68 -3.11 20.91
N ALA A 347 22.19 -4.30 21.25
CA ALA A 347 21.68 -5.10 22.37
C ALA A 347 21.86 -4.36 23.71
N MET A 348 23.05 -3.81 23.95
CA MET A 348 23.34 -3.03 25.15
C MET A 348 22.50 -1.75 25.23
N ALA A 349 22.36 -1.01 24.11
CA ALA A 349 21.55 0.21 24.09
C ALA A 349 20.08 -0.07 24.44
N LYS A 350 19.50 -1.16 23.93
CA LYS A 350 18.12 -1.55 24.26
C LYS A 350 17.96 -2.04 25.69
N ALA A 351 18.89 -2.85 26.18
CA ALA A 351 18.87 -3.31 27.57
C ALA A 351 19.02 -2.12 28.54
N LEU A 352 19.86 -1.14 28.20
CA LEU A 352 20.06 0.07 28.98
C LEU A 352 18.78 0.91 29.12
N CYS A 353 17.86 0.86 28.15
CA CYS A 353 16.58 1.59 28.18
C CYS A 353 15.75 1.33 29.45
N SER A 354 15.89 0.17 30.09
CA SER A 354 15.14 -0.16 31.32
C SER A 354 15.61 0.61 32.55
N PHE A 355 16.81 1.20 32.51
CA PHE A 355 17.43 1.88 33.66
C PHE A 355 17.53 3.41 33.47
N VAL A 356 17.10 3.93 32.33
CA VAL A 356 17.15 5.35 31.96
C VAL A 356 15.76 5.96 31.90
N THR A 357 15.70 7.29 31.88
CA THR A 357 14.44 8.04 31.78
C THR A 357 13.85 7.98 30.37
N GLU A 358 12.55 8.23 30.23
CA GLU A 358 11.87 8.21 28.93
C GLU A 358 12.46 9.23 27.92
N ASP A 359 12.89 10.41 28.41
CA ASP A 359 13.52 11.44 27.59
C ASP A 359 14.88 10.99 27.03
N GLU A 360 15.69 10.33 27.87
CA GLU A 360 16.98 9.76 27.45
C GLU A 360 16.78 8.66 26.40
N VAL A 361 15.74 7.84 26.54
CA VAL A 361 15.37 6.82 25.55
C VAL A 361 15.04 7.46 24.19
N GLU A 362 14.28 8.56 24.19
CA GLU A 362 13.96 9.29 22.97
C GLU A 362 15.22 9.93 22.35
N TRP A 363 16.15 10.46 23.15
CA TRP A 363 17.44 10.93 22.65
C TRP A 363 18.29 9.81 22.03
N MET A 364 18.34 8.63 22.67
CA MET A 364 19.02 7.45 22.13
C MET A 364 18.38 6.98 20.81
N ARG A 365 17.05 7.09 20.69
CA ARG A 365 16.31 6.80 19.46
C ARG A 365 16.73 7.76 18.34
N GLN A 366 16.79 9.06 18.63
CA GLN A 366 17.18 10.11 17.69
C GLN A 366 18.65 10.00 17.28
N ALA A 367 19.54 9.59 18.20
CA ALA A 367 20.95 9.30 17.94
C ALA A 367 21.18 8.01 17.12
N GLY A 368 20.13 7.23 16.84
CA GLY A 368 20.22 6.00 16.05
C GLY A 368 20.83 4.81 16.80
N LEU A 369 20.85 4.84 18.14
CA LEU A 369 21.35 3.74 18.98
C LEU A 369 20.38 2.54 19.01
N LEU A 370 19.08 2.83 18.98
CA LEU A 370 18.00 1.85 19.09
C LEU A 370 17.52 1.30 17.72
N THR A 371 18.05 1.85 16.62
CA THR A 371 17.63 1.46 15.26
C THR A 371 18.48 0.29 14.74
N THR A 372 17.81 -0.77 14.26
CA THR A 372 18.51 -1.87 13.59
C THR A 372 19.01 -1.41 12.22
N ASP A 373 20.31 -1.56 11.93
CA ASP A 373 20.89 -1.18 10.64
C ASP A 373 20.44 -2.17 9.54
N PRO A 374 19.62 -1.74 8.56
CA PRO A 374 19.09 -2.62 7.52
C PRO A 374 20.10 -2.92 6.40
N ARG A 375 21.30 -2.30 6.43
CA ARG A 375 22.29 -2.46 5.36
C ARG A 375 22.91 -3.87 5.41
N VAL A 376 22.51 -4.70 4.44
CA VAL A 376 22.99 -6.06 4.24
C VAL A 376 23.71 -6.21 2.90
N ARG A 377 24.54 -7.24 2.75
CA ARG A 377 25.21 -7.52 1.48
C ARG A 377 24.17 -7.87 0.42
N GLU A 378 24.10 -7.04 -0.61
CA GLU A 378 23.23 -7.29 -1.75
C GLU A 378 23.74 -8.48 -2.58
N ARG A 379 22.84 -9.35 -3.07
CA ARG A 379 23.19 -10.49 -3.93
C ARG A 379 23.82 -10.04 -5.26
N LYS A 380 24.71 -10.88 -5.80
CA LYS A 380 25.21 -10.79 -7.19
C LYS A 380 24.09 -11.10 -8.18
N LYS A 381 24.11 -10.46 -9.35
CA LYS A 381 23.13 -10.69 -10.42
C LYS A 381 23.80 -11.51 -11.54
N PRO A 382 23.08 -12.43 -12.19
CA PRO A 382 23.58 -13.06 -13.41
C PRO A 382 23.83 -11.99 -14.48
N GLY A 383 24.85 -12.18 -15.32
CA GLY A 383 25.28 -11.18 -16.31
C GLY A 383 26.01 -9.96 -15.75
N GLN A 384 26.38 -9.95 -14.47
CA GLN A 384 27.15 -8.87 -13.83
C GLN A 384 28.35 -9.44 -13.06
N GLU A 385 29.42 -8.66 -12.94
CA GLU A 385 30.63 -9.05 -12.21
C GLU A 385 30.42 -9.04 -10.69
N GLY A 386 29.67 -8.05 -10.20
CA GLY A 386 29.31 -7.94 -8.78
C GLY A 386 27.82 -7.69 -8.57
N SER A 387 27.45 -7.22 -7.38
CA SER A 387 26.06 -6.83 -7.07
C SER A 387 25.62 -5.60 -7.84
N ARG A 388 26.56 -4.70 -8.16
CA ARG A 388 26.32 -3.47 -8.95
C ARG A 388 27.32 -3.31 -10.10
N ARG A 389 28.58 -3.73 -9.91
CA ARG A 389 29.65 -3.69 -10.92
C ARG A 389 29.28 -4.55 -12.13
N LYS A 390 29.30 -3.94 -13.30
CA LYS A 390 29.10 -4.59 -14.60
C LYS A 390 30.45 -5.02 -15.16
N PHE A 391 30.45 -6.01 -16.05
CA PHE A 391 31.64 -6.31 -16.84
C PHE A 391 32.02 -5.12 -17.72
N THR A 392 33.28 -5.05 -18.11
CA THR A 392 33.76 -4.04 -19.04
C THR A 392 32.99 -4.14 -20.36
N TRP A 393 32.23 -3.10 -20.68
CA TRP A 393 31.51 -3.02 -21.94
C TRP A 393 32.48 -2.67 -23.07
N LYS A 394 32.51 -3.51 -24.12
CA LYS A 394 33.27 -3.24 -25.35
C LYS A 394 32.32 -2.68 -26.40
N LYS A 395 32.59 -1.46 -26.87
CA LYS A 395 31.77 -0.76 -27.88
C LYS A 395 32.01 -1.24 -29.31
N ARG A 396 33.22 -1.74 -29.59
CA ARG A 396 33.78 -1.95 -30.92
C ARG A 396 33.61 -3.38 -31.40
#